data_AF-A0A2T1F617-F1
#
_entry.id   AF-A0A2T1F617-F1
#
_cell.length_a   1.000
_cell.length_b   1.000
_cell.length_c   1.000
_cell.angle_alpha   90.00
_cell.angle_beta   90.00
_cell.angle_gamma   90.00
#
_symmetry.space_group_name_H-M   'P 1'
#
loop_
_entity.id
_entity.type
_entity.pdbx_description
1 polymer ?
#
loop_
_entity_poly.entity_id
_entity_poly.type
_entity_poly.pdbx_seq_one_letter_code
_entity_poly.pdbx_strand_id
1 'polypeptide(L)'
;APVAVPPPVVPQAARVQISGNASTFAQVNDFMLLIERSPFFLNSNTRLIAATLKDATPFRVRNQGASAEVPKPRPVVDYKIETTLSPTGASQLLSELRSKQADGLAIRIETLQEKGVLEPQQAEVKKP
;
A
#
# COMPACT_ATOMS: atom_id res chain seq x y z
N ALA A 1 -38.04 17.18 -18.03
CA ALA A 1 -37.14 16.18 -18.66
C ALA A 1 -36.67 15.22 -17.57
N PRO A 2 -36.65 13.89 -17.79
CA PRO A 2 -36.15 12.97 -16.79
C PRO A 2 -34.63 13.16 -16.68
N VAL A 3 -34.15 13.36 -15.45
CA VAL A 3 -32.72 13.46 -15.15
C VAL A 3 -32.13 12.07 -15.29
N ALA A 4 -31.27 11.86 -16.29
CA ALA A 4 -30.56 10.60 -16.46
C ALA A 4 -29.68 10.35 -15.23
N VAL A 5 -29.91 9.25 -14.54
CA VAL A 5 -29.03 8.78 -13.46
C VAL A 5 -27.69 8.42 -14.11
N PRO A 6 -26.56 9.01 -13.70
CA PRO A 6 -25.26 8.64 -14.25
C PRO A 6 -25.00 7.14 -13.97
N PRO A 7 -24.36 6.42 -14.91
CA PRO A 7 -24.03 5.03 -14.71
C PRO A 7 -23.17 4.87 -13.46
N PRO A 8 -23.35 3.77 -12.69
CA PRO A 8 -22.56 3.53 -11.48
C PRO A 8 -21.08 3.53 -11.84
N VAL A 9 -20.31 4.39 -11.16
CA VAL A 9 -18.85 4.46 -11.32
C VAL A 9 -18.28 3.21 -10.65
N VAL A 10 -18.07 2.15 -11.43
CA VAL A 10 -17.27 1.00 -10.99
C VAL A 10 -15.87 1.52 -10.66
N PRO A 11 -15.37 1.35 -9.42
CA PRO A 11 -14.02 1.75 -9.07
C PRO A 11 -13.03 1.01 -9.98
N GLN A 12 -12.39 1.72 -10.91
CA GLN A 12 -11.30 1.14 -11.68
C GLN A 12 -10.12 0.96 -10.73
N ALA A 13 -9.75 -0.30 -10.50
CA ALA A 13 -8.67 -0.68 -9.62
C ALA A 13 -7.35 -0.05 -10.13
N ALA A 14 -6.80 0.90 -9.37
CA ALA A 14 -5.61 1.64 -9.79
C ALA A 14 -4.35 0.79 -9.60
N ARG A 15 -3.48 0.76 -10.63
CA ARG A 15 -2.14 0.15 -10.52
C ARG A 15 -1.23 1.03 -9.69
N VAL A 16 -0.45 0.40 -8.80
CA VAL A 16 0.48 1.06 -7.88
C VAL A 16 1.84 0.38 -7.96
N GLN A 17 2.89 1.18 -7.91
CA GLN A 17 4.26 0.72 -7.82
C GLN A 17 4.84 1.07 -6.45
N ILE A 18 5.36 0.06 -5.75
CA ILE A 18 6.00 0.20 -4.45
C ILE A 18 7.50 -0.01 -4.66
N SER A 19 8.32 0.98 -4.30
CA SER A 19 9.77 0.91 -4.46
C SER A 19 10.44 1.25 -3.14
N GLY A 20 11.52 0.55 -2.81
CA GLY A 20 12.18 0.71 -1.51
C GLY A 20 13.49 -0.05 -1.40
N ASN A 21 14.06 -0.03 -0.21
CA ASN A 21 15.30 -0.71 0.15
C ASN A 21 15.02 -1.74 1.25
N ALA A 22 15.62 -2.93 1.15
CA ALA A 22 15.57 -3.97 2.16
C ALA A 22 17.00 -4.40 2.55
N SER A 23 17.18 -4.98 3.74
CA SER A 23 18.52 -5.45 4.14
C SER A 23 18.90 -6.76 3.44
N THR A 24 17.92 -7.56 3.04
CA THR A 24 18.12 -8.87 2.41
C THR A 24 17.02 -9.17 1.39
N PHE A 25 17.26 -10.11 0.48
CA PHE A 25 16.23 -10.60 -0.43
C PHE A 25 15.09 -11.34 0.30
N ALA A 26 15.37 -11.96 1.45
CA ALA A 26 14.35 -12.59 2.28
C ALA A 26 13.32 -11.57 2.79
N GLN A 27 13.77 -10.38 3.22
CA GLN A 27 12.87 -9.31 3.61
C GLN A 27 12.01 -8.80 2.45
N VAL A 28 12.53 -8.80 1.22
CA VAL A 28 11.74 -8.47 0.02
C VAL A 28 10.64 -9.52 -0.19
N ASN A 29 10.97 -10.79 -0.04
CA ASN A 29 10.00 -11.88 -0.14
C ASN A 29 8.91 -11.79 0.94
N ASP A 30 9.29 -11.58 2.20
CA ASP A 30 8.33 -11.45 3.30
C ASP A 30 7.40 -10.25 3.09
N PHE A 31 7.94 -9.14 2.57
CA PHE A 31 7.14 -7.97 2.23
C PHE A 31 6.19 -8.23 1.06
N MET A 32 6.61 -8.99 0.04
CA MET A 32 5.74 -9.40 -1.05
C MET A 32 4.57 -10.25 -0.54
N LEU A 33 4.83 -11.21 0.35
CA LEU A 33 3.80 -12.03 1.00
C LEU A 33 2.84 -11.19 1.86
N LEU A 34 3.35 -10.13 2.50
CA LEU A 34 2.52 -9.19 3.25
C LEU A 34 1.56 -8.44 2.32
N ILE A 35 2.04 -7.98 1.16
CA ILE A 35 1.21 -7.30 0.14
C ILE A 35 0.13 -8.25 -0.38
N GLU A 36 0.47 -9.50 -0.70
CA GLU A 36 -0.47 -10.50 -1.21
C GLU A 36 -1.59 -10.86 -0.23
N ARG A 37 -1.32 -10.79 1.08
CA ARG A 37 -2.30 -11.07 2.15
C ARG A 37 -3.11 -9.84 2.55
N SER A 38 -2.77 -8.68 2.02
CA SER A 38 -3.41 -7.41 2.37
C SER A 38 -4.77 -7.29 1.67
N PRO A 39 -5.85 -6.91 2.40
CA PRO A 39 -7.14 -6.65 1.79
C PRO A 39 -7.15 -5.37 0.93
N PHE A 40 -6.09 -4.55 1.03
CA PHE A 40 -5.96 -3.30 0.29
C PHE A 40 -5.47 -3.50 -1.15
N PHE A 41 -4.98 -4.69 -1.50
CA PHE A 41 -4.40 -4.98 -2.82
C PHE A 41 -5.03 -6.24 -3.45
N LEU A 42 -5.02 -6.29 -4.78
CA LEU A 42 -5.37 -7.49 -5.54
C LEU A 42 -4.16 -8.42 -5.64
N ASN A 43 -4.20 -9.53 -4.91
CA ASN A 43 -3.15 -10.54 -4.90
C ASN A 43 -2.76 -11.05 -6.30
N SER A 44 -3.75 -11.28 -7.17
CA SER A 44 -3.58 -11.83 -8.52
C SER A 44 -2.79 -10.92 -9.46
N ASN A 45 -2.54 -9.67 -9.06
CA ASN A 45 -1.81 -8.68 -9.86
C ASN A 45 -0.55 -8.17 -9.16
N THR A 46 -0.18 -8.75 -8.01
CA THR A 46 1.08 -8.42 -7.32
C THR A 46 2.23 -9.16 -7.98
N ARG A 47 3.30 -8.43 -8.33
CA ARG A 47 4.51 -9.00 -8.90
C ARG A 47 5.76 -8.20 -8.54
N LEU A 48 6.86 -8.92 -8.31
CA LEU A 48 8.19 -8.32 -8.17
C LEU A 48 8.73 -7.98 -9.57
N ILE A 49 8.97 -6.70 -9.82
CA ILE A 49 9.51 -6.20 -11.10
C ILE A 49 11.04 -6.25 -11.09
N ALA A 50 11.65 -5.87 -9.98
CA ALA A 50 13.10 -5.89 -9.83
C ALA A 50 13.49 -6.04 -8.36
N ALA A 51 14.60 -6.74 -8.12
CA ALA A 51 15.31 -6.76 -6.86
C ALA A 51 16.82 -6.85 -7.15
N THR A 52 17.61 -5.90 -6.65
CA THR A 52 19.05 -5.82 -6.96
C THR A 52 19.85 -5.42 -5.74
N LEU A 53 20.89 -6.17 -5.44
CA LEU A 53 21.85 -5.83 -4.38
C LEU A 53 22.70 -4.63 -4.85
N LYS A 54 22.74 -3.58 -4.05
CA LYS A 54 23.56 -2.40 -4.26
C LYS A 54 24.34 -2.06 -3.00
N ASP A 55 25.52 -1.49 -3.19
CA ASP A 55 26.23 -0.85 -2.08
C ASP A 55 25.40 0.30 -1.52
N ALA A 56 25.33 0.40 -0.20
CA ALA A 56 24.59 1.48 0.45
C ALA A 56 25.33 2.82 0.35
N THR A 57 24.56 3.90 0.24
CA THR A 57 25.10 5.26 0.18
C THR A 57 25.88 5.58 1.46
N PRO A 58 27.13 6.07 1.35
CA PRO A 58 27.91 6.45 2.53
C PRO A 58 27.24 7.61 3.27
N PHE A 59 27.10 7.50 4.59
CA PHE A 59 26.60 8.57 5.45
C PHE A 59 27.77 9.33 6.08
N ARG A 60 27.62 10.66 6.24
CA ARG A 60 28.59 11.49 6.97
C ARG A 60 28.11 11.70 8.40
N VAL A 61 28.97 11.42 9.37
CA VAL A 61 28.70 11.70 10.79
C VAL A 61 29.11 13.14 11.08
N ARG A 62 28.16 13.99 11.52
CA ARG A 62 28.36 15.44 11.71
C ARG A 62 29.27 15.80 12.89
N ASN A 63 29.51 14.86 13.82
CA ASN A 63 30.24 15.07 15.08
C ASN A 63 31.33 14.01 15.32
N GLN A 64 32.20 13.74 14.34
CA GLN A 64 33.39 12.93 14.62
C GLN A 64 34.54 13.83 15.05
N GLY A 65 34.83 13.84 16.36
CA GLY A 65 36.16 14.19 16.85
C GLY A 65 37.21 13.30 16.18
N ALA A 66 38.39 13.86 15.93
CA ALA A 66 39.43 13.22 15.14
C ALA A 66 39.68 11.76 15.60
N SER A 67 39.63 10.83 14.63
CA SER A 67 40.00 9.40 14.74
C SER A 67 38.91 8.38 15.07
N ALA A 68 37.63 8.63 14.77
CA ALA A 68 36.62 7.57 14.73
C ALA A 68 36.48 6.99 13.31
N GLU A 69 36.77 5.71 13.12
CA GLU A 69 36.52 5.00 11.86
C GLU A 69 35.00 4.97 11.59
N VAL A 70 34.56 5.53 10.46
CA VAL A 70 33.15 5.49 10.05
C VAL A 70 32.83 4.07 9.56
N PRO A 71 31.88 3.35 10.18
CA PRO A 71 31.50 2.04 9.69
C PRO A 71 30.99 2.12 8.24
N LYS A 72 31.56 1.30 7.35
CA LYS A 72 31.04 1.19 5.99
C LYS A 72 29.61 0.65 6.04
N PRO A 73 28.63 1.32 5.38
CA PRO A 73 27.27 0.83 5.38
C PRO A 73 27.19 -0.49 4.62
N ARG A 74 26.36 -1.41 5.13
CA ARG A 74 26.16 -2.72 4.51
C ARG A 74 25.37 -2.56 3.20
N PRO A 75 25.64 -3.41 2.17
CA PRO A 75 24.82 -3.45 0.97
C PRO A 75 23.33 -3.65 1.29
N VAL A 76 22.48 -3.10 0.44
CA VAL A 76 21.01 -3.16 0.54
C VAL A 76 20.43 -3.67 -0.77
N VAL A 77 19.23 -4.22 -0.70
CA VAL A 77 18.47 -4.68 -1.87
C VAL A 77 17.48 -3.58 -2.25
N ASP A 78 17.73 -2.93 -3.37
CA ASP A 78 16.74 -2.08 -4.03
C ASP A 78 15.67 -2.99 -4.64
N TYR A 79 14.40 -2.73 -4.35
CA TYR A 79 13.29 -3.49 -4.91
C TYR A 79 12.22 -2.60 -5.53
N LYS A 80 11.48 -3.18 -6.48
CA LYS A 80 10.31 -2.59 -7.12
C LYS A 80 9.24 -3.66 -7.27
N ILE A 81 8.09 -3.43 -6.65
CA ILE A 81 6.90 -4.29 -6.69
C ILE A 81 5.80 -3.51 -7.41
N GLU A 82 5.06 -4.19 -8.27
CA GLU A 82 3.86 -3.66 -8.89
C GLU A 82 2.65 -4.44 -8.38
N THR A 83 1.57 -3.75 -8.07
CA THR A 83 0.30 -4.34 -7.66
C THR A 83 -0.86 -3.45 -8.06
N THR A 84 -2.09 -3.87 -7.78
CA THR A 84 -3.31 -3.08 -8.04
C THR A 84 -4.08 -2.93 -6.75
N LEU A 85 -4.66 -1.76 -6.50
CA LEU A 85 -5.54 -1.54 -5.36
C LEU A 85 -6.75 -2.47 -5.42
N SER A 86 -7.24 -2.91 -4.27
CA SER A 86 -8.48 -3.67 -4.20
C SER A 86 -9.66 -2.83 -4.73
N PRO A 87 -10.57 -3.42 -5.53
CA PRO A 87 -11.82 -2.76 -5.94
C PRO A 87 -12.81 -2.68 -4.77
N THR A 88 -12.53 -3.34 -3.64
CA THR A 88 -13.29 -3.25 -2.39
C THR A 88 -13.46 -1.78 -1.99
N GLY A 89 -14.69 -1.35 -1.78
CA GLY A 89 -14.99 0.01 -1.34
C GLY A 89 -14.36 0.34 0.00
N ALA A 90 -13.94 1.60 0.14
CA ALA A 90 -13.32 2.11 1.37
C ALA A 90 -14.18 1.83 2.62
N SER A 91 -15.51 1.90 2.49
CA SER A 91 -16.47 1.60 3.55
C SER A 91 -16.39 0.15 4.06
N GLN A 92 -16.11 -0.81 3.19
CA GLN A 92 -15.97 -2.22 3.56
C GLN A 92 -14.64 -2.49 4.29
N LEU A 93 -13.68 -1.57 4.17
CA LEU A 93 -12.38 -1.64 4.84
C LEU A 93 -12.36 -0.91 6.19
N LEU A 94 -13.48 -0.36 6.68
CA LEU A 94 -13.54 0.38 7.95
C LEU A 94 -13.05 -0.43 9.15
N SER A 95 -13.42 -1.71 9.23
CA SER A 95 -12.96 -2.60 10.30
C SER A 95 -11.45 -2.83 10.24
N GLU A 96 -10.92 -3.04 9.03
CA GLU A 96 -9.48 -3.18 8.81
C GLU A 96 -8.72 -1.89 9.13
N LEU A 97 -9.23 -0.73 8.71
CA LEU A 97 -8.62 0.56 9.02
C LEU A 97 -8.52 0.79 10.54
N ARG A 98 -9.57 0.48 11.29
CA ARG A 98 -9.56 0.54 12.75
C ARG A 98 -8.58 -0.46 13.37
N SER A 99 -8.57 -1.71 12.88
CA SER A 99 -7.67 -2.75 13.39
C SER A 99 -6.19 -2.40 13.18
N LYS A 100 -5.89 -1.63 12.11
CA LYS A 100 -4.57 -1.08 11.81
C LYS A 100 -4.31 0.29 12.42
N GLN A 101 -5.13 0.73 13.38
CA GLN A 101 -5.00 2.02 14.09
C GLN A 101 -5.01 3.24 13.15
N ALA A 102 -5.67 3.12 12.00
CA ALA A 102 -5.86 4.19 11.03
C ALA A 102 -7.18 4.93 11.29
N ASP A 103 -7.46 5.28 12.55
CA ASP A 103 -8.75 5.85 12.99
C ASP A 103 -9.10 7.14 12.24
N GLY A 104 -8.11 8.00 11.96
CA GLY A 104 -8.34 9.24 11.21
C GLY A 104 -8.83 8.99 9.78
N LEU A 105 -8.44 7.88 9.14
CA LEU A 105 -8.96 7.51 7.81
C LEU A 105 -10.37 6.92 7.93
N ALA A 106 -10.62 6.08 8.92
CA ALA A 106 -11.94 5.51 9.18
C ALA A 106 -12.98 6.61 9.43
N ILE A 107 -12.67 7.57 10.32
CA ILE A 107 -13.54 8.72 10.63
C ILE A 107 -13.86 9.54 9.38
N ARG A 108 -12.85 9.79 8.52
CA ARG A 108 -13.06 10.55 7.27
C ARG A 108 -13.98 9.80 6.31
N ILE A 109 -13.83 8.49 6.17
CA ILE A 109 -14.73 7.67 5.33
C ILE A 109 -16.16 7.75 5.87
N GLU A 110 -16.35 7.58 7.18
CA GLU A 110 -17.66 7.65 7.82
C GLU A 110 -18.30 9.04 7.64
N THR A 111 -17.53 10.11 7.87
CA THR A 111 -18.00 11.49 7.63
C THR A 111 -18.44 11.71 6.18
N LEU A 112 -17.72 11.13 5.21
CA LEU A 112 -18.08 11.23 3.79
C LEU A 112 -19.34 10.42 3.48
N GLN A 113 -19.58 9.30 4.16
CA GLN A 113 -20.82 8.52 4.05
C GLN A 113 -22.01 9.26 4.65
N GLU A 114 -21.85 9.83 5.85
CA GLU A 114 -22.89 10.64 6.52
C GLU A 114 -23.30 11.85 5.67
N LYS A 115 -22.33 12.45 4.97
CA LYS A 115 -22.56 13.57 4.04
C LYS A 115 -23.13 13.13 2.69
N GLY A 116 -23.33 11.84 2.45
CA GLY A 116 -23.83 11.29 1.19
C GLY A 116 -22.86 11.42 0.02
N VAL A 117 -21.59 11.74 0.27
CA VAL A 117 -20.54 11.84 -0.77
C VAL A 117 -20.04 10.46 -1.17
N LEU A 118 -20.02 9.51 -0.21
CA LEU A 118 -19.71 8.11 -0.46
C LEU A 118 -20.94 7.26 -0.18
N GLU A 119 -21.37 6.48 -1.16
CA GLU A 119 -22.40 5.48 -0.91
C GLU A 119 -21.80 4.28 -0.15
N PRO A 120 -22.53 3.71 0.83
CA PRO A 120 -22.16 2.41 1.38
C PRO A 120 -22.21 1.39 0.24
N GLN A 121 -21.04 0.92 -0.20
CA GLN A 121 -21.00 -0.14 -1.21
C GLN A 121 -21.63 -1.39 -0.62
N GLN A 122 -22.86 -1.70 -1.07
CA GLN A 122 -23.52 -2.97 -0.78
C GLN A 122 -22.61 -4.08 -1.29
N ALA A 123 -22.29 -5.04 -0.43
CA ALA A 123 -21.63 -6.26 -0.85
C ALA A 123 -22.49 -6.87 -1.96
N GLU A 124 -21.95 -7.01 -3.18
CA GLU A 124 -22.62 -7.75 -4.24
C GLU A 124 -22.94 -9.14 -3.68
N VAL A 125 -24.22 -9.38 -3.41
CA VAL A 125 -24.72 -10.71 -3.08
C VAL A 125 -24.48 -11.53 -4.34
N LYS A 126 -23.42 -12.34 -4.35
CA LYS A 126 -23.26 -13.42 -5.32
C LYS A 126 -24.53 -14.25 -5.25
N LYS A 127 -25.39 -14.08 -6.24
CA LYS A 127 -26.61 -14.86 -6.40
C LYS A 127 -26.20 -16.34 -6.59
N PRO A 128 -26.85 -17.29 -5.91
CA PRO A 128 -26.50 -18.72 -5.96
C PRO A 128 -26.61 -19.31 -7.36
#